data_AF-A0A9W8TGM4-F1
#
_entry.id   AF-A0A9W8TGM4-F1
#
_cell.length_a   1.000
_cell.length_b   1.000
_cell.length_c   1.000
_cell.angle_alpha   90.00
_cell.angle_beta   90.00
_cell.angle_gamma   90.00
#
_symmetry.space_group_name_H-M   'P 1'
#
loop_
_entity.id
_entity.type
_entity.pdbx_description
1 polymer ?
#
loop_
_entity_poly.entity_id
_entity_poly.type
_entity_poly.pdbx_seq_one_letter_code
_entity_poly.pdbx_strand_id
1 'polypeptide(L)'
;MPTNQMLALLDNKEIREGFSSADDIARGMWELVTRGEKIPIRVPLGSDAWAAVVDEAGKVKAELEALGPFSASFGGSFGSEARAALGQLTQ
;
A
#
# COMPACT_ATOMS: atom_id res chain seq x y z
N MET A 1 11.77 -10.01 16.06
CA MET A 1 11.55 -8.63 15.59
C MET A 1 12.08 -8.51 14.16
N PRO A 2 11.33 -7.93 13.22
CA PRO A 2 11.75 -7.78 11.82
C PRO A 2 13.15 -7.17 11.66
N THR A 3 13.52 -6.25 12.56
CA THR A 3 14.85 -5.63 12.63
C THR A 3 15.99 -6.65 12.80
N ASN A 4 15.83 -7.68 13.64
CA ASN A 4 16.87 -8.69 13.86
C ASN A 4 17.01 -9.64 12.66
N GLN A 5 15.91 -9.86 11.93
CA GLN A 5 15.93 -10.66 10.70
C GLN A 5 16.64 -9.89 9.58
N MET A 6 16.41 -8.58 9.47
CA MET A 6 17.13 -7.74 8.50
C MET A 6 18.64 -7.73 8.74
N LEU A 7 19.08 -7.65 10.00
CA LEU A 7 20.51 -7.72 10.34
C LEU A 7 21.14 -9.04 9.87
N ALA A 8 20.45 -10.17 10.06
CA ALA A 8 20.92 -11.47 9.58
C ALA A 8 21.03 -11.55 8.05
N LEU A 9 20.16 -10.86 7.31
CA LEU A 9 20.23 -10.78 5.84
C LEU A 9 21.39 -9.90 5.38
N LEU A 10 21.69 -8.82 6.10
CA LEU A 10 22.82 -7.92 5.81
C LEU A 10 24.19 -8.55 6.13
N ASP A 11 24.24 -9.53 7.02
CA ASP A 11 25.46 -10.28 7.34
C ASP A 11 25.72 -11.43 6.35
N ASN A 12 24.73 -11.81 5.54
CA ASN A 12 24.88 -12.83 4.49
C ASN A 12 25.34 -12.19 3.16
N LYS A 13 26.57 -12.49 2.74
CA LYS A 13 27.15 -11.97 1.49
C LYS A 13 26.40 -12.39 0.23
N GLU A 14 25.95 -13.65 0.15
CA GLU A 14 25.27 -14.20 -1.04
C GLU A 14 23.93 -13.49 -1.26
N ILE A 15 23.22 -13.19 -0.16
CA ILE A 15 21.96 -12.44 -0.21
C ILE A 15 22.22 -10.98 -0.62
N ARG A 16 23.28 -10.37 -0.09
CA ARG A 16 23.66 -8.99 -0.43
C ARG A 16 24.06 -8.79 -1.88
N GLU A 17 24.64 -9.80 -2.53
CA GLU A 17 24.96 -9.73 -3.96
C GLU A 17 23.71 -9.54 -4.83
N GLY A 18 22.54 -9.99 -4.36
CA GLY A 18 21.25 -9.75 -5.02
C GLY A 18 20.65 -8.36 -4.79
N PHE A 19 21.23 -7.55 -3.88
CA PHE A 19 20.67 -6.23 -3.57
C PHE A 19 21.06 -5.20 -4.63
N SER A 20 20.14 -4.30 -4.95
CA SER A 20 20.45 -3.13 -5.78
C SER A 20 21.49 -2.24 -5.10
N SER A 21 22.38 -1.65 -5.89
CA SER A 21 23.32 -0.66 -5.38
C SER A 21 22.59 0.61 -4.93
N ALA A 22 23.21 1.38 -4.04
CA ALA A 22 22.66 2.67 -3.61
C ALA A 22 22.50 3.64 -4.80
N ASP A 23 23.41 3.60 -5.77
CA ASP A 23 23.38 4.44 -6.96
C ASP A 23 22.21 4.09 -7.89
N ASP A 24 21.93 2.79 -8.06
CA ASP A 24 20.78 2.34 -8.86
C ASP A 24 19.46 2.80 -8.23
N ILE A 25 19.34 2.69 -6.90
CA ILE A 25 18.18 3.18 -6.16
C ILE A 25 18.04 4.69 -6.28
N ALA A 26 19.13 5.45 -6.09
CA ALA A 26 19.12 6.90 -6.20
C ALA A 26 18.70 7.37 -7.60
N ARG A 27 19.23 6.72 -8.65
CA ARG A 27 18.83 6.97 -10.04
C ARG A 27 17.35 6.68 -10.25
N GLY A 28 16.86 5.52 -9.81
CA GLY A 28 15.44 5.15 -9.93
C GLY A 28 14.52 6.14 -9.20
N MET A 29 14.91 6.62 -8.02
CA MET A 29 14.17 7.66 -7.31
C MET A 29 14.17 8.99 -8.07
N TRP A 30 15.30 9.40 -8.64
CA TRP A 30 15.38 10.61 -9.43
C TRP A 30 14.45 10.54 -10.65
N GLU A 31 14.53 9.46 -11.42
CA GLU A 31 13.67 9.23 -12.60
C GLU A 31 12.19 9.23 -12.22
N LEU A 32 11.83 8.57 -11.12
CA LEU A 32 10.46 8.56 -10.60
C LEU A 32 9.95 9.96 -10.30
N VAL A 33 10.76 10.81 -9.66
CA VAL A 33 10.36 12.15 -9.23
C VAL A 33 10.35 13.15 -10.40
N THR A 34 11.23 12.99 -11.39
CA THR A 34 11.36 13.94 -12.51
C THR A 34 10.47 13.63 -13.71
N ARG A 35 9.80 12.48 -13.77
CA ARG A 35 8.97 12.05 -14.92
C ARG A 35 7.74 12.93 -15.24
N GLY A 36 7.43 13.93 -14.41
CA GLY A 36 6.30 14.85 -14.64
C GLY A 36 4.91 14.28 -14.32
N GLU A 37 4.84 13.09 -13.70
CA GLU A 37 3.60 12.46 -13.26
C GLU A 37 3.40 12.58 -11.75
N LYS A 38 2.21 12.18 -11.27
CA LYS A 38 1.92 12.08 -9.85
C LYS A 38 2.89 11.14 -9.14
N ILE A 39 3.52 11.62 -8.07
CA ILE A 39 4.42 10.82 -7.23
C ILE A 39 3.58 9.91 -6.31
N PRO A 40 3.80 8.59 -6.32
CA PRO A 40 3.09 7.66 -5.43
C PRO A 40 3.57 7.82 -3.99
N ILE A 41 2.71 7.47 -3.02
CA ILE A 41 3.09 7.46 -1.59
C ILE A 41 4.11 6.34 -1.32
N ARG A 42 3.99 5.20 -1.99
CA ARG A 42 4.89 4.04 -1.85
C ARG A 42 5.29 3.55 -3.23
N VAL A 43 6.57 3.29 -3.41
CA VAL A 43 7.11 2.71 -4.64
C VAL A 43 8.02 1.55 -4.26
N PRO A 44 7.65 0.31 -4.59
CA PRO A 44 8.57 -0.81 -4.47
C PRO A 44 9.66 -0.69 -5.55
N LEU A 45 10.92 -0.61 -5.12
CA LEU A 45 12.08 -0.59 -6.00
C LEU A 45 12.76 -1.95 -5.94
N GLY A 46 12.79 -2.66 -7.05
CA GLY A 46 13.22 -4.07 -7.14
C GLY A 46 12.07 -4.99 -7.56
N SER A 47 12.39 -6.05 -8.31
CA SER A 47 11.40 -7.02 -8.79
C SER A 47 10.82 -7.87 -7.66
N ASP A 48 11.65 -8.19 -6.67
CA ASP A 48 11.29 -8.87 -5.43
C ASP A 48 10.37 -8.01 -4.56
N ALA A 49 10.71 -6.74 -4.37
CA ALA A 49 9.89 -5.77 -3.65
C ALA A 49 8.53 -5.58 -4.35
N TRP A 50 8.53 -5.48 -5.68
CA TRP A 50 7.30 -5.39 -6.46
C TRP A 50 6.42 -6.62 -6.27
N ALA A 51 6.98 -7.82 -6.46
CA ALA A 51 6.25 -9.07 -6.31
C ALA A 51 5.65 -9.22 -4.91
N ALA A 52 6.44 -8.95 -3.87
CA ALA A 52 5.98 -9.06 -2.49
C ALA A 52 4.85 -8.07 -2.16
N VAL A 53 4.99 -6.80 -2.55
CA VAL A 53 3.99 -5.76 -2.24
C VAL A 53 2.70 -5.99 -3.02
N VAL A 54 2.79 -6.36 -4.30
CA VAL A 54 1.61 -6.58 -5.15
C VAL A 54 0.85 -7.84 -4.74
N ASP A 55 1.55 -8.92 -4.40
CA ASP A 55 0.93 -10.14 -3.89
C ASP A 55 0.18 -9.88 -2.59
N GLU A 56 0.81 -9.22 -1.62
CA GLU A 56 0.17 -8.87 -0.34
C GLU A 56 -1.03 -7.92 -0.54
N ALA A 57 -0.89 -6.90 -1.39
CA ALA A 57 -2.01 -6.02 -1.72
C ALA A 57 -3.19 -6.77 -2.35
N GLY A 58 -2.90 -7.78 -3.18
CA GLY A 58 -3.90 -8.67 -3.75
C GLY A 58 -4.64 -9.49 -2.69
N LYS A 59 -3.93 -10.06 -1.72
CA LYS A 59 -4.53 -10.80 -0.59
C LYS A 59 -5.40 -9.90 0.27
N VAL A 60 -4.88 -8.75 0.68
CA VAL A 60 -5.63 -7.75 1.46
C VAL A 60 -6.90 -7.35 0.72
N LYS A 61 -6.82 -7.09 -0.60
CA LYS A 61 -8.00 -6.78 -1.40
C LYS A 61 -9.02 -7.93 -1.36
N ALA A 62 -8.60 -9.17 -1.57
CA ALA A 62 -9.49 -10.32 -1.55
C ALA A 62 -10.17 -10.52 -0.18
N GLU A 63 -9.44 -10.33 0.92
CA GLU A 63 -9.99 -10.37 2.28
C GLU A 63 -11.02 -9.25 2.51
N LEU A 64 -10.74 -8.03 2.05
CA LEU A 64 -11.67 -6.91 2.14
C LEU A 64 -12.94 -7.14 1.31
N GLU A 65 -12.80 -7.68 0.10
CA GLU A 65 -13.94 -8.03 -0.77
C GLU A 65 -14.81 -9.12 -0.14
N ALA A 66 -14.20 -10.14 0.48
CA ALA A 66 -14.93 -11.19 1.22
C ALA A 66 -15.72 -10.63 2.41
N LEU A 67 -15.21 -9.59 3.06
CA LEU A 67 -15.88 -8.86 4.14
C LEU A 67 -16.80 -7.74 3.63
N GLY A 68 -16.98 -7.57 2.31
CA GLY A 68 -17.76 -6.47 1.72
C GLY A 68 -19.18 -6.35 2.29
N PRO A 69 -20.02 -7.41 2.25
CA PRO A 69 -21.38 -7.36 2.81
C PRO A 69 -21.42 -7.07 4.30
N PHE A 70 -20.48 -7.65 5.07
CA PHE A 70 -20.36 -7.39 6.51
C PHE A 70 -19.99 -5.92 6.76
N SER A 71 -18.96 -5.42 6.09
CA SER A 71 -18.48 -4.04 6.22
C SER A 71 -19.55 -3.03 5.82
N ALA A 72 -20.29 -3.29 4.74
CA ALA A 72 -21.39 -2.45 4.26
C ALA A 72 -22.65 -2.53 5.14
N SER A 73 -22.78 -3.53 6.02
CA SER A 73 -23.87 -3.60 6.99
C SER A 73 -23.74 -2.57 8.12
N PHE A 74 -22.53 -2.05 8.33
CA PHE A 74 -22.27 -0.93 9.23
C PHE A 74 -22.39 0.40 8.46
N GLY A 75 -23.12 1.37 9.02
CA GLY A 75 -23.31 2.69 8.39
C GLY A 75 -24.55 2.81 7.49
N GLY A 76 -25.35 1.74 7.34
CA GLY A 76 -26.70 1.80 6.77
C GLY A 76 -27.70 2.60 7.62
N SER A 77 -27.33 3.01 8.83
CA SER A 77 -28.05 3.96 9.66
C SER A 77 -27.33 5.31 9.78
N PHE A 78 -26.79 5.86 8.68
CA PHE A 78 -27.07 7.29 8.46
C PHE A 78 -28.58 7.38 8.28
N GLY A 79 -29.27 7.37 9.42
CA GLY A 79 -30.63 6.87 9.55
C GLY A 79 -31.57 7.65 8.64
N SER A 80 -32.74 7.10 8.42
CA SER A 80 -33.92 7.87 8.00
C SER A 80 -33.95 9.27 8.66
N GLU A 81 -33.51 9.39 9.92
CA GLU A 81 -33.31 10.63 10.67
C GLU A 81 -32.33 11.63 10.05
N ALA A 82 -31.16 11.20 9.58
CA ALA A 82 -30.16 12.11 9.00
C ALA A 82 -30.54 12.55 7.57
N ARG A 83 -31.25 11.69 6.81
CA ARG A 83 -31.90 12.09 5.55
C ARG A 83 -33.06 13.06 5.79
N ALA A 84 -33.85 12.86 6.84
CA ALA A 84 -34.92 13.79 7.22
C ALA A 84 -34.36 15.16 7.66
N ALA A 85 -33.28 15.18 8.43
CA ALA A 85 -32.61 16.41 8.87
C ALA A 85 -32.03 17.23 7.70
N LEU A 86 -31.44 16.57 6.70
CA LEU A 86 -30.94 17.24 5.49
C LEU A 86 -32.07 17.74 4.58
N GLY A 87 -33.18 17.00 4.48
CA GLY A 87 -34.35 17.42 3.69
C GLY A 87 -35.09 18.64 4.27
N GLN A 88 -35.00 18.87 5.59
CA GLN A 88 -35.57 20.05 6.26
C GLN A 88 -34.68 21.30 6.16
N LEU A 89 -33.39 21.16 5.85
CA LEU A 89 -32.46 22.28 5.67
C LEU A 89 -32.47 22.87 4.24
N THR A 90 -33.16 22.21 3.31
CA THR A 90 -33.27 22.62 1.90
C THR A 90 -34.67 23.13 1.52
N GLN A 91 -35.53 23.43 2.49
CA GLN A 91 -36.81 24.11 2.29
C GLN A 91 -36.83 25.47 3.00
#